data_AF-A0A3M5EPY7-F1
#
_entry.id   AF-A0A3M5EPY7-F1
#
_cell.length_a   1.000
_cell.length_b   1.000
_cell.length_c   1.000
_cell.angle_alpha   90.00
_cell.angle_beta   90.00
_cell.angle_gamma   90.00
#
_symmetry.space_group_name_H-M   'P 1'
#
loop_
_entity.id
_entity.type
_entity.pdbx_description
1 polymer ?
#
loop_
_entity_poly.entity_id
_entity_poly.type
_entity_poly.pdbx_seq_one_letter_code
_entity_poly.pdbx_strand_id
1 'polypeptide(L)'
;MLRDRLMQAFQADGRVRGLSSDDSNLQADFELGGDLRAFQTEYPNGQASALIRYDARLVRTDDKRVVASRRFEVSQPVDGKKVAAVVSAFGKAGDTLSAQVLDWTLRQASAQPAVQP
;
A
#
# COMPACT_ATOMS: atom_id res chain seq x y z
N MET A 1 -14.24 14.15 -5.83
CA MET A 1 -12.83 14.12 -6.30
C MET A 1 -12.35 12.65 -6.36
N LEU A 2 -11.14 12.33 -6.83
CA LEU A 2 -10.65 10.93 -7.01
C LEU A 2 -10.94 9.98 -5.83
N ARG A 3 -10.94 10.50 -4.59
CA ARG A 3 -11.36 9.83 -3.36
C ARG A 3 -12.81 9.31 -3.40
N ASP A 4 -13.75 10.10 -3.91
CA ASP A 4 -15.14 9.67 -4.14
C ASP A 4 -15.24 8.56 -5.18
N ARG A 5 -14.44 8.63 -6.25
CA ARG A 5 -14.46 7.60 -7.29
C ARG A 5 -13.87 6.28 -6.81
N LEU A 6 -12.85 6.31 -5.96
CA LEU A 6 -12.35 5.11 -5.30
C LEU A 6 -13.45 4.50 -4.41
N MET A 7 -14.07 5.31 -3.54
CA MET A 7 -15.16 4.84 -2.66
C MET A 7 -16.35 4.27 -3.44
N GLN A 8 -16.73 4.86 -4.57
CA GLN A 8 -17.81 4.34 -5.40
C GLN A 8 -17.45 3.03 -6.12
N ALA A 9 -16.19 2.87 -6.56
CA ALA A 9 -15.73 1.62 -7.16
C ALA A 9 -15.70 0.47 -6.14
N PHE A 10 -15.35 0.76 -4.88
CA PHE A 10 -15.39 -0.21 -3.79
C PHE A 10 -16.82 -0.54 -3.32
N GLN A 11 -17.75 0.41 -3.35
CA GLN A 11 -19.16 0.15 -3.04
C GLN A 11 -19.89 -0.67 -4.13
N ALA A 12 -19.50 -0.53 -5.39
CA ALA A 12 -20.13 -1.25 -6.50
C ALA A 12 -19.74 -2.73 -6.58
N ASP A 13 -18.59 -3.13 -6.02
CA ASP A 13 -18.09 -4.51 -6.12
C ASP A 13 -18.77 -5.47 -5.11
N GLY A 14 -19.43 -4.96 -4.06
CA GLY A 14 -20.30 -5.74 -3.16
C GLY A 14 -19.63 -6.90 -2.40
N ARG A 15 -18.35 -7.18 -2.64
CA ARG A 15 -17.59 -8.32 -2.09
C ARG A 15 -16.60 -7.95 -1.01
N VAL A 16 -16.41 -6.65 -0.75
CA VAL A 16 -15.49 -6.14 0.27
C VAL A 16 -16.30 -5.50 1.40
N ARG A 17 -16.77 -6.33 2.33
CA ARG A 17 -17.18 -5.86 3.66
C ARG A 17 -15.91 -5.73 4.50
N GLY A 18 -15.37 -4.52 4.58
CA GLY A 18 -14.28 -4.18 5.50
C GLY A 18 -12.97 -3.80 4.81
N LEU A 19 -12.98 -2.66 4.10
CA LEU A 19 -11.77 -1.85 4.02
C LEU A 19 -12.06 -0.58 4.81
N SER A 20 -11.84 -0.67 6.12
CA SER A 20 -11.77 0.48 6.99
C SER A 20 -10.41 1.15 6.76
N SER A 21 -10.38 2.08 5.82
CA SER A 21 -9.32 3.07 5.74
C SER A 21 -9.61 4.05 6.88
N ASP A 22 -8.97 3.81 8.02
CA ASP A 22 -9.27 4.29 9.38
C ASP A 22 -9.88 3.15 10.22
N ASP A 23 -9.17 2.74 11.26
CA ASP A 23 -9.62 1.75 12.25
C ASP A 23 -9.75 0.30 11.74
N SER A 24 -8.62 -0.40 11.61
CA SER A 24 -8.61 -1.86 11.67
C SER A 24 -7.67 -2.29 12.78
N ASN A 25 -8.27 -2.31 13.95
CA ASN A 25 -7.97 -2.98 15.20
C ASN A 25 -7.24 -4.34 15.04
N LEU A 26 -6.00 -4.33 14.55
CA LEU A 26 -5.02 -5.28 15.05
C LEU A 26 -4.69 -4.80 16.46
N GLN A 27 -4.92 -5.64 17.47
CA GLN A 27 -4.46 -5.46 18.85
C GLN A 27 -2.92 -5.40 18.90
N ALA A 28 -2.31 -4.41 18.27
CA ALA A 28 -0.91 -4.43 17.95
C ALA A 28 -0.20 -3.36 18.77
N ASP A 29 0.85 -3.79 19.45
CA ASP A 29 1.94 -2.95 19.93
C ASP A 29 2.49 -1.98 18.85
N PHE A 30 2.12 -2.18 17.58
CA PHE A 30 2.58 -1.46 16.40
C PHE A 30 1.46 -0.96 15.48
N GLU A 31 1.55 0.30 15.07
CA GLU A 31 0.75 0.97 14.05
C GLU A 31 1.53 1.04 12.73
N LEU A 32 0.93 0.56 11.64
CA LEU A 32 1.46 0.72 10.29
C LEU A 32 0.91 2.01 9.66
N GLY A 33 1.79 2.99 9.46
CA GLY A 33 1.49 4.19 8.68
C GLY A 33 2.21 4.19 7.33
N GLY A 34 1.82 5.11 6.45
CA GLY A 34 2.64 5.41 5.28
C GLY A 34 2.08 6.53 4.40
N ASP A 35 2.89 6.91 3.43
CA ASP A 35 2.65 8.04 2.52
C ASP A 35 2.81 7.58 1.06
N LEU A 36 1.80 7.84 0.23
CA LEU A 36 1.85 7.55 -1.20
C LEU A 36 2.60 8.67 -1.92
N ARG A 37 3.87 8.41 -2.24
CA ARG A 37 4.79 9.38 -2.84
C ARG A 37 4.58 9.55 -4.35
N ALA A 38 4.25 8.46 -5.03
CA ALA A 38 3.99 8.49 -6.47
C ALA A 38 2.90 7.49 -6.81
N PHE A 39 1.97 7.91 -7.65
CA PHE A 39 0.96 7.07 -8.26
C PHE A 39 0.70 7.62 -9.65
N GLN A 40 1.58 7.26 -10.58
CA GLN A 40 1.64 7.87 -11.90
C GLN A 40 2.02 6.84 -12.95
N THR A 41 1.68 7.14 -14.19
CA THR A 41 2.12 6.33 -15.33
C THR A 41 3.38 6.96 -15.89
N GLU A 42 4.47 6.19 -15.91
CA GLU A 42 5.73 6.57 -16.52
C GLU A 42 5.88 5.89 -17.88
N TYR A 43 6.78 6.39 -18.71
CA TYR A 43 7.06 5.82 -20.04
C TYR A 43 8.55 5.47 -20.17
N PRO A 44 9.09 4.59 -19.30
CA PRO A 44 10.48 4.14 -19.44
C PRO A 44 10.67 3.53 -20.83
N ASN A 45 11.67 4.04 -21.57
CA ASN A 45 12.00 3.58 -22.93
C ASN A 45 10.80 3.61 -23.91
N GLY A 46 9.83 4.52 -23.69
CA GLY A 46 8.65 4.66 -24.54
C GLY A 46 7.52 3.65 -24.26
N GLN A 47 7.66 2.77 -23.27
CA GLN A 47 6.60 1.84 -22.84
C GLN A 47 5.91 2.35 -21.57
N ALA A 48 4.59 2.49 -21.62
CA ALA A 48 3.80 2.88 -20.46
C ALA A 48 3.97 1.86 -19.31
N SER A 49 4.24 2.35 -18.11
CA SER A 49 4.40 1.57 -16.87
C SER A 49 3.71 2.30 -15.72
N ALA A 50 2.91 1.59 -14.94
CA ALA A 50 2.31 2.11 -13.72
C ALA A 50 3.35 2.09 -12.60
N LEU A 51 3.75 3.26 -12.12
CA LEU A 51 4.66 3.44 -11.00
C LEU A 51 3.87 3.77 -9.73
N ILE A 52 4.13 2.99 -8.68
CA ILE A 52 3.68 3.26 -7.32
C ILE A 52 4.90 3.38 -6.41
N ARG A 53 5.02 4.51 -5.71
CA ARG A 53 6.00 4.71 -4.62
C ARG A 53 5.26 4.93 -3.32
N TYR A 54 5.57 4.13 -2.33
CA TYR A 54 4.95 4.18 -1.01
C TYR A 54 6.03 4.16 0.07
N ASP A 55 5.99 5.11 0.97
CA ASP A 55 6.89 5.18 2.11
C ASP A 55 6.14 4.64 3.33
N ALA A 56 6.48 3.43 3.77
CA ALA A 56 5.86 2.78 4.92
C ALA A 56 6.65 3.08 6.18
N ARG A 57 5.95 3.26 7.29
CA ARG A 57 6.53 3.42 8.63
C ARG A 57 5.79 2.53 9.61
N LEU A 58 6.54 1.82 10.43
CA LEU A 58 6.02 1.10 11.57
C LEU A 58 6.28 1.94 12.81
N VAL A 59 5.23 2.23 13.56
CA VAL A 59 5.25 3.07 14.76
C VAL A 59 4.85 2.21 15.94
N ARG A 60 5.61 2.19 17.02
CA ARG A 60 5.19 1.53 18.26
C ARG A 60 4.20 2.42 18.98
N THR A 61 3.01 1.90 19.29
CA THR A 61 1.89 2.69 19.83
C THR A 61 2.15 3.18 21.25
N ASP A 62 2.93 2.43 22.02
CA ASP A 62 3.29 2.72 23.41
C ASP A 62 4.01 4.08 23.59
N ASP A 63 5.06 4.32 22.81
CA ASP A 63 5.85 5.57 22.83
C ASP A 63 5.63 6.47 21.61
N LYS A 64 4.73 6.08 20.69
CA LYS A 64 4.55 6.71 19.36
C LYS A 64 5.87 6.86 18.58
N ARG A 65 6.82 5.95 18.78
CA ARG A 65 8.15 6.01 18.15
C ARG A 65 8.16 5.24 16.84
N VAL A 66 8.70 5.82 15.78
CA VAL A 66 8.97 5.10 14.53
C VAL A 66 10.07 4.06 14.80
N VAL A 67 9.73 2.79 14.67
CA VAL A 67 10.63 1.68 14.95
C VAL A 67 11.27 1.12 13.69
N ALA A 68 10.60 1.29 12.53
CA ALA A 68 11.16 0.97 11.23
C ALA A 68 10.50 1.84 10.15
N SER A 69 11.24 2.15 9.10
CA SER A 69 10.71 2.78 7.89
C SER A 69 11.29 2.11 6.65
N ARG A 70 10.46 1.99 5.61
CA ARG A 70 10.87 1.39 4.35
C ARG A 70 10.12 2.02 3.19
N ARG A 71 10.88 2.40 2.16
CA ARG A 71 10.32 2.79 0.88
C ARG A 71 10.11 1.58 -0.01
N PHE A 72 8.93 1.50 -0.59
CA PHE A 72 8.56 0.54 -1.60
C PHE A 72 8.36 1.26 -2.92
N GLU A 73 8.88 0.66 -3.98
CA GLU A 73 8.69 1.11 -5.35
C GLU A 73 8.27 -0.11 -6.17
N VAL A 74 7.12 0.01 -6.82
CA VAL A 74 6.59 -1.04 -7.70
C VAL A 74 6.30 -0.39 -9.04
N SER A 75 6.90 -0.94 -10.09
CA SER A 75 6.61 -0.58 -11.47
C SER A 75 6.02 -1.78 -12.18
N GLN A 76 4.88 -1.59 -12.85
CA GLN A 76 4.23 -2.62 -13.65
C GLN A 76 4.05 -2.15 -15.09
N PRO A 77 4.58 -2.87 -16.08
CA PRO A 77 4.38 -2.51 -17.48
C PRO A 77 2.90 -2.59 -17.85
N VAL A 78 2.44 -1.61 -18.61
CA VAL A 78 1.06 -1.56 -19.12
C VAL A 78 1.01 -2.36 -20.42
N ASP A 79 0.26 -3.47 -20.39
CA ASP A 79 0.04 -4.29 -21.58
C ASP A 79 -1.08 -3.71 -22.45
N GLY A 80 -0.68 -2.81 -23.35
CA GLY A 80 -1.56 -2.19 -24.35
C GLY A 80 -1.77 -0.69 -24.17
N LYS A 81 -2.44 -0.07 -25.15
CA LYS A 81 -2.63 1.39 -25.23
C LYS A 81 -3.95 1.90 -24.64
N LYS A 82 -4.78 1.00 -24.09
CA LYS A 82 -6.11 1.33 -23.58
C LYS A 82 -6.03 1.75 -22.11
N VAL A 83 -6.89 2.68 -21.71
CA VAL A 83 -7.02 3.11 -20.30
C VAL A 83 -7.28 1.92 -19.36
N ALA A 84 -8.04 0.91 -19.80
CA ALA A 84 -8.29 -0.31 -19.04
C ALA A 84 -7.01 -1.10 -18.71
N ALA A 85 -6.01 -1.09 -19.61
CA ALA A 85 -4.73 -1.72 -19.36
C ALA A 85 -3.94 -0.97 -18.28
N VAL A 86 -3.99 0.36 -18.28
CA VAL A 86 -3.35 1.20 -17.25
C VAL A 86 -3.95 0.91 -15.87
N VAL A 87 -5.29 0.87 -15.77
CA VAL A 87 -5.98 0.53 -14.52
C VAL A 87 -5.59 -0.87 -14.04
N SER A 88 -5.51 -1.84 -14.96
CA SER A 88 -5.09 -3.21 -14.63
C SER A 88 -3.64 -3.27 -14.14
N ALA A 89 -2.73 -2.49 -14.74
CA ALA A 89 -1.34 -2.39 -14.31
C ALA A 89 -1.21 -1.77 -12.92
N PHE A 90 -1.97 -0.71 -12.62
CA PHE A 90 -2.04 -0.15 -11.26
C PHE A 90 -2.63 -1.13 -10.25
N GLY A 91 -3.65 -1.90 -10.63
CA GLY A 91 -4.20 -2.96 -9.78
C GLY A 91 -3.14 -4.00 -9.41
N LYS A 92 -2.39 -4.50 -10.40
CA LYS A 92 -1.27 -5.43 -10.18
C LYS A 92 -0.14 -4.83 -9.34
N ALA A 93 0.18 -3.55 -9.58
CA ALA A 93 1.21 -2.85 -8.83
C ALA A 93 0.79 -2.66 -7.36
N GLY A 94 -0.48 -2.36 -7.12
CA GLY A 94 -1.06 -2.25 -5.78
C GLY A 94 -1.03 -3.58 -5.04
N ASP A 95 -1.46 -4.67 -5.67
CA ASP A 95 -1.43 -6.02 -5.07
C ASP A 95 0.00 -6.44 -4.67
N THR A 96 0.95 -6.22 -5.58
CA THR A 96 2.38 -6.46 -5.34
C THR A 96 2.94 -5.59 -4.21
N LEU A 97 2.52 -4.33 -4.13
CA LEU A 97 2.92 -3.43 -3.04
C LEU A 97 2.37 -3.91 -1.70
N SER A 98 1.08 -4.23 -1.63
CA SER A 98 0.42 -4.70 -0.42
C SER A 98 1.09 -5.97 0.13
N ALA A 99 1.41 -6.94 -0.72
CA ALA A 99 2.13 -8.15 -0.33
C ALA A 99 3.53 -7.84 0.25
N GLN A 100 4.28 -6.93 -0.37
CA GLN A 100 5.60 -6.52 0.12
C GLN A 100 5.56 -5.78 1.45
N VAL A 101 4.56 -4.89 1.63
CA VAL A 101 4.36 -4.16 2.88
C VAL A 101 4.01 -5.13 3.99
N LEU A 102 3.09 -6.09 3.74
CA LEU A 102 2.70 -7.09 4.72
C LEU A 102 3.88 -7.96 5.17
N ASP A 103 4.64 -8.53 4.23
CA ASP A 103 5.82 -9.35 4.53
C ASP A 103 6.86 -8.55 5.33
N TRP A 104 7.12 -7.30 4.94
CA TRP A 104 8.03 -6.43 5.69
C TRP A 104 7.51 -6.16 7.11
N THR A 105 6.24 -5.80 7.28
CA THR A 105 5.64 -5.52 8.59
C THR A 105 5.75 -6.73 9.51
N LEU A 106 5.42 -7.93 9.02
CA LEU A 106 5.54 -9.17 9.79
C LEU A 106 6.98 -9.43 10.22
N ARG A 107 7.96 -9.25 9.33
CA ARG A 107 9.39 -9.36 9.68
C ARG A 107 9.81 -8.34 10.72
N GLN A 108 9.35 -7.09 10.64
CA GLN A 108 9.70 -6.05 11.61
C GLN A 108 9.06 -6.31 12.98
N ALA A 109 7.78 -6.69 13.01
CA ALA A 109 7.09 -7.04 14.24
C ALA A 109 7.73 -8.26 14.93
N SER A 110 8.17 -9.26 14.15
CA SER A 110 8.85 -10.45 14.68
C SER A 110 10.26 -10.17 15.19
N ALA A 111 10.95 -9.18 14.61
CA ALA A 111 12.31 -8.80 14.98
C ALA A 111 12.36 -7.90 16.23
N GLN A 112 11.22 -7.35 16.64
CA GLN A 112 11.14 -6.50 17.82
C GLN A 112 10.69 -7.32 19.02
N PRO A 113 11.50 -7.39 20.09
CA PRO A 113 11.09 -8.07 21.31
C PRO A 113 9.85 -7.38 21.87
N ALA A 114 8.83 -8.16 22.23
CA ALA A 114 7.72 -7.67 23.04
C ALA A 114 8.33 -7.02 24.30
N VAL A 115 8.00 -5.75 24.54
CA VAL A 115 8.41 -5.07 25.77
C VAL A 115 7.70 -5.81 26.90
N GLN A 116 8.46 -6.59 27.67
CA GLN A 116 7.94 -7.30 28.84
C GLN A 116 7.61 -6.25 29.91
N PRO A 117 6.43 -6.32 30.56
CA PRO A 117 5.99 -5.38 31.58
C PRO A 117 6.86 -5.42 32.85
#